data_AF-A0A3N5IFU6-F1
#
_entry.id   AF-A0A3N5IFU6-F1
#
_cell.length_a   1.000
_cell.length_b   1.000
_cell.length_c   1.000
_cell.angle_alpha   90.00
_cell.angle_beta   90.00
_cell.angle_gamma   90.00
#
_symmetry.space_group_name_H-M   'P 1'
#
loop_
_entity.id
_entity.type
_entity.pdbx_description
1 polymer ?
#
loop_
_entity_poly.entity_id
_entity_poly.type
_entity_poly.pdbx_seq_one_letter_code
_entity_poly.pdbx_strand_id
1 'polypeptide(L)' 'MESRHPHPASSFPGNDWHRRLFQSVPDSLLVTRARDGRIMDMNSRFLDTMGYTREELVGRNTLDLGFWISRPTAKP' A
#
# COMPACT_ATOMS: atom_id res chain seq x y z
N MET A 1 -36.37 -8.98 7.49
CA MET A 1 -35.94 -9.34 6.13
C MET A 1 -34.73 -8.46 5.82
N GLU A 2 -33.54 -8.89 6.23
CA GLU A 2 -32.31 -8.09 6.11
C GLU A 2 -31.87 -8.09 4.64
N SER A 3 -31.90 -6.91 4.03
CA SER A 3 -31.35 -6.66 2.70
C SER A 3 -29.84 -6.87 2.74
N ARG A 4 -29.38 -8.04 2.31
CA ARG A 4 -27.96 -8.28 2.01
C ARG A 4 -27.57 -7.38 0.86
N HIS A 5 -27.06 -6.19 1.16
CA HIS A 5 -26.35 -5.39 0.17
C HIS A 5 -25.20 -6.23 -0.39
N PRO A 6 -25.07 -6.35 -1.73
CA PRO A 6 -23.96 -7.08 -2.31
C PRO A 6 -22.64 -6.49 -1.82
N HIS A 7 -21.75 -7.36 -1.33
CA HIS A 7 -20.39 -6.96 -0.94
C HIS A 7 -19.75 -6.27 -2.16
N PRO A 8 -19.09 -5.11 -2.02
CA PRO A 8 -18.62 -4.30 -3.15
C PRO A 8 -17.79 -5.10 -4.17
N ALA A 9 -17.04 -6.10 -3.71
CA ALA A 9 -16.29 -7.04 -4.56
C ALA A 9 -17.13 -7.80 -5.61
N SER A 10 -18.42 -8.06 -5.34
CA SER A 10 -19.31 -8.80 -6.24
C SER A 10 -19.83 -7.98 -7.43
N SER A 11 -19.64 -6.65 -7.41
CA SER A 11 -20.06 -5.73 -8.47
C SER A 11 -18.96 -5.38 -9.47
N PHE A 12 -17.71 -5.83 -9.24
CA PHE A 12 -16.58 -5.55 -10.13
C PHE A 12 -16.32 -6.74 -11.06
N PRO A 13 -16.43 -6.57 -12.40
CA PRO A 13 -16.10 -7.64 -13.34
C PRO A 13 -14.58 -7.93 -13.33
N GLY A 14 -14.20 -9.20 -13.14
CA GLY A 14 -12.82 -9.70 -13.21
C GLY A 14 -12.07 -9.77 -11.86
N ASN A 15 -11.00 -10.57 -11.81
CA ASN A 15 -10.23 -10.85 -10.58
C ASN A 15 -9.42 -9.65 -10.02
N ASP A 16 -9.52 -8.45 -10.61
CA ASP A 16 -8.63 -7.31 -10.34
C ASP A 16 -9.24 -6.23 -9.43
N TRP A 17 -10.40 -6.48 -8.83
CA TRP A 17 -11.08 -5.48 -7.99
C TRP A 17 -10.20 -5.01 -6.81
N HIS A 18 -9.38 -5.90 -6.24
CA HIS A 18 -8.40 -5.56 -5.20
C HIS A 18 -7.41 -4.49 -5.67
N ARG A 19 -6.91 -4.62 -6.92
CA ARG A 19 -5.99 -3.64 -7.53
C ARG A 19 -6.67 -2.29 -7.67
N ARG A 20 -7.92 -2.27 -8.14
CA ARG A 20 -8.68 -1.02 -8.33
C ARG A 20 -8.94 -0.31 -7.00
N LEU A 21 -9.36 -1.05 -5.98
CA LEU A 21 -9.56 -0.49 -4.64
C LEU A 21 -8.25 0.04 -4.07
N PHE A 22 -7.17 -0.73 -4.15
CA PHE A 22 -5.85 -0.32 -3.69
C PHE A 22 -5.39 0.97 -4.37
N GLN A 23 -5.61 1.10 -5.68
CA GLN A 23 -5.25 2.30 -6.45
C GLN A 23 -6.21 3.48 -6.24
N SER A 24 -7.46 3.25 -5.86
CA SER A 24 -8.46 4.31 -5.67
C SER A 24 -8.40 4.99 -4.31
N VAL A 25 -7.65 4.46 -3.34
CA VAL A 25 -7.51 5.07 -2.01
C VAL A 25 -6.81 6.43 -2.15
N PRO A 26 -7.38 7.52 -1.60
CA PRO A 26 -6.83 8.88 -1.72
C PRO A 26 -5.60 9.14 -0.84
N ASP A 27 -5.29 8.22 0.08
CA ASP A 27 -4.11 8.24 0.94
C ASP A 27 -2.95 7.46 0.31
N SER A 28 -1.72 7.81 0.71
CA SER A 28 -0.52 7.10 0.27
C SER A 28 -0.49 5.68 0.87
N LEU A 29 -0.49 4.66 0.01
CA LEU A 29 -0.42 3.26 0.42
C LEU A 29 0.79 2.55 -0.17
N LEU A 30 1.42 1.75 0.68
CA LEU A 30 2.60 0.94 0.37
C LEU A 30 2.43 -0.45 0.96
N VAL A 31 2.72 -1.48 0.18
CA VAL A 31 2.75 -2.87 0.61
C VAL A 31 4.20 -3.33 0.64
N THR A 32 4.67 -3.71 1.83
CA THR A 32 6.00 -4.26 2.05
C THR A 32 5.94 -5.70 2.51
N ARG A 33 6.98 -6.47 2.20
CA ARG A 33 7.17 -7.77 2.83
C ARG A 33 7.59 -7.58 4.29
N ALA A 34 6.85 -8.17 5.22
CA ALA A 34 7.05 -7.98 6.65
C ALA A 34 8.46 -8.33 7.15
N ARG A 35 9.08 -9.38 6.59
CA ARG A 35 10.37 -9.90 7.10
C ARG A 35 11.57 -8.98 6.84
N ASP A 36 11.54 -8.22 5.75
CA ASP A 36 12.71 -7.49 5.24
C ASP A 36 12.36 -6.09 4.75
N GLY A 37 11.12 -5.63 4.91
CA GLY A 37 10.70 -4.28 4.52
C GLY A 37 10.73 -4.02 3.01
N ARG A 38 10.96 -5.06 2.18
CA ARG A 38 11.05 -4.91 0.73
C ARG A 38 9.72 -4.47 0.15
N ILE A 39 9.76 -3.43 -0.66
CA ILE A 39 8.62 -2.86 -1.35
C ILE A 39 8.09 -3.87 -2.39
N MET A 40 6.83 -4.26 -2.25
CA MET A 40 6.12 -5.19 -3.13
C MET A 40 5.17 -4.46 -4.08
N ASP A 41 4.41 -3.48 -3.58
CA ASP A 41 3.53 -2.63 -4.39
C ASP A 41 3.25 -1.30 -3.70
N MET A 42 2.77 -0.32 -4.46
CA MET A 42 2.37 1.01 -3.97
C MET A 42 1.24 1.56 -4.85
N ASN A 43 0.37 2.39 -4.28
CA ASN A 43 -0.62 3.11 -5.08
C ASN A 43 0.02 4.33 -5.76
N SER A 44 -0.65 4.89 -6.76
CA SER A 44 -0.20 6.12 -7.44
C SER A 44 -0.02 7.27 -6.45
N ARG A 45 -0.92 7.38 -5.48
CA ARG A 45 -0.85 8.43 -4.45
C ARG A 45 0.45 8.42 -3.66
N PHE A 46 1.00 7.25 -3.37
CA PHE A 46 2.28 7.13 -2.68
C PHE A 46 3.42 7.75 -3.50
N LEU A 47 3.49 7.44 -4.81
CA LEU A 47 4.50 7.99 -5.71
C LEU A 47 4.41 9.52 -5.78
N ASP A 48 3.20 10.04 -5.97
CA ASP A 48 2.94 11.48 -6.07
C ASP A 48 3.31 12.22 -4.78
N THR A 49 3.03 11.61 -3.62
CA THR A 49 3.27 12.24 -2.32
C THR A 49 4.74 12.24 -1.94
N MET A 50 5.46 11.15 -2.26
CA MET A 50 6.86 10.99 -1.89
C MET A 50 7.82 11.55 -2.96
N GLY A 51 7.33 11.87 -4.16
CA GLY A 51 8.14 12.43 -5.24
C GLY A 51 9.09 11.43 -5.91
N TYR A 52 8.75 10.13 -5.86
CA TYR A 52 9.54 9.07 -6.48
C TYR A 52 8.80 8.45 -7.67
N THR A 53 9.57 7.84 -8.57
CA THR A 53 9.06 6.93 -9.59
C THR A 53 8.98 5.50 -9.06
N ARG A 54 8.21 4.64 -9.75
CA ARG A 54 8.08 3.23 -9.35
C ARG A 54 9.41 2.50 -9.50
N GLU A 55 10.15 2.79 -10.56
CA GLU A 55 11.42 2.17 -10.92
C GLU A 55 12.50 2.44 -9.85
N GLU A 56 12.44 3.61 -9.20
CA GLU A 56 13.32 3.95 -8.10
C GLU A 56 13.04 3.14 -6.83
N LEU A 57 11.80 2.68 -6.63
CA LEU A 57 11.37 2.09 -5.36
C LEU A 57 11.19 0.57 -5.42
N VAL A 58 10.81 0.00 -6.56
CA VAL A 58 10.54 -1.43 -6.68
C VAL A 58 11.78 -2.25 -6.34
N GLY A 59 11.63 -3.16 -5.37
CA GLY A 59 12.71 -4.02 -4.91
C GLY A 59 13.63 -3.41 -3.87
N ARG A 60 13.51 -2.11 -3.56
CA ARG A 60 14.20 -1.47 -2.44
C ARG A 60 13.52 -1.79 -1.11
N ASN A 61 14.23 -1.52 -0.02
CA ASN A 61 13.74 -1.64 1.34
C ASN A 61 13.35 -0.26 1.89
N THR A 62 12.17 -0.16 2.47
CA THR A 62 11.71 1.08 3.13
C THR A 62 12.57 1.53 4.30
N LEU A 63 13.24 0.58 4.96
CA LEU A 63 14.17 0.85 6.06
C LEU A 63 15.43 1.57 5.54
N ASP A 64 15.98 1.11 4.42
CA ASP A 64 17.16 1.73 3.79
C ASP A 64 16.84 3.11 3.21
N LEU A 65 15.60 3.31 2.77
CA LEU A 65 15.10 4.59 2.28
C LEU A 65 14.76 5.59 3.39
N GLY A 66 14.77 5.17 4.66
CA GLY A 66 14.50 6.04 5.80
C GLY A 66 13.06 6.56 5.87
N PHE A 67 12.09 5.85 5.30
CA PHE A 67 10.68 6.30 5.27
C PHE A 67 10.01 6.31 6.65
N TRP A 68 10.58 5.61 7.61
CA TRP A 68 10.01 5.45 8.93
C TRP A 68 10.88 6.12 9.97
N ILE A 69 10.29 7.02 10.75
CA ILE A 69 10.90 7.50 11.99
C ILE A 69 10.93 6.29 12.93
N SER A 70 12.13 5.85 13.32
CA SER A 70 12.25 4.84 14.35
C SER A 70 11.59 5.38 15.62
N ARG A 71 10.60 4.66 16.14
CA ARG A 71 10.04 4.98 17.45
C ARG A 71 11.23 4.89 18.44
N PRO A 72 11.48 5.90 19.29
CA PRO A 72 12.48 5.71 20.35
C PRO A 72 12.08 4.44 21.09
N THR A 73 13.03 3.52 21.22
CA THR A 73 12.86 2.31 22.00
C THR A 73 12.21 2.73 23.31
N ALA A 74 11.02 2.20 23.60
CA ALA A 74 10.44 2.39 24.91
C ALA A 74 11.51 1.97 25.92
N LYS A 75 11.81 2.86 26.88
CA LYS A 75 12.72 2.58 28.00
C LYS A 75 12.34 1.24 28.65
N PRO A 76 13.34 0.52 29.20
CA PRO A 76 13.23 -0.90 29.58
C PRO A 76 12.06 -1.19 30.52
#